data_AF-A0A7C1YJ07-F1
#
_entry.id   AF-A0A7C1YJ07-F1
#
_cell.length_a   1.000
_cell.length_b   1.000
_cell.length_c   1.000
_cell.angle_alpha   90.00
_cell.angle_beta   90.00
_cell.angle_gamma   90.00
#
_symmetry.space_group_name_H-M   'P 1'
#
loop_
_entity.id
_entity.type
_entity.pdbx_description
1 polymer ?
#
loop_
_entity_poly.entity_id
_entity_poly.type
_entity_poly.pdbx_seq_one_letter_code
_entity_poly.pdbx_strand_id
1 'polypeptide(L)' 'MRKQPKPTCFIIAGPNGAVKTTFALRYLPQIAGCRNFVNADLIASGLSPFDSLSAQYEACRIPAKEALKIAKSK' A
#
# COMPACT_ATOMS: atom_id res chain seq x y z
N MET A 1 -18.08 26.43 9.60
CA MET A 1 -16.95 25.51 9.85
C MET A 1 -16.74 24.61 8.65
N ARG A 2 -15.57 24.62 8.01
CA ARG A 2 -15.27 23.78 6.85
C ARG A 2 -14.81 22.40 7.38
N LYS A 3 -15.56 21.33 7.15
CA LYS A 3 -15.14 19.97 7.54
C LYS A 3 -13.84 19.64 6.80
N GLN A 4 -12.80 19.26 7.55
CA GLN A 4 -11.60 18.67 6.98
C GLN A 4 -12.02 17.42 6.16
N PRO A 5 -11.52 17.26 4.92
CA PRO A 5 -11.85 16.09 4.12
C PRO A 5 -11.30 14.83 4.80
N LYS A 6 -12.13 13.78 4.88
CA LYS A 6 -11.68 12.49 5.41
C LYS A 6 -10.63 11.88 4.48
N PRO A 7 -9.61 11.19 5.00
CA PRO A 7 -8.63 10.49 4.18
C PRO A 7 -9.33 9.42 3.33
N THR A 8 -8.91 9.32 2.07
CA THR A 8 -9.42 8.32 1.11
C THR A 8 -8.41 7.18 0.99
N CYS A 9 -8.88 5.94 1.12
CA CYS A 9 -8.07 4.74 0.95
C CYS A 9 -8.45 4.06 -0.37
N PHE A 10 -7.49 3.91 -1.28
CA PHE A 10 -7.68 3.19 -2.54
C PHE A 10 -7.20 1.75 -2.37
N ILE A 11 -8.05 0.79 -2.72
CA ILE A 11 -7.72 -0.64 -2.67
C ILE A 11 -7.63 -1.15 -4.11
N ILE A 12 -6.51 -1.80 -4.43
CA ILE A 12 -6.28 -2.46 -5.72
C ILE A 12 -6.32 -3.97 -5.47
N ALA A 13 -7.31 -4.65 -6.05
CA ALA A 13 -7.54 -6.08 -5.88
C ALA A 13 -7.57 -6.80 -7.25
N GLY A 14 -7.34 -8.11 -7.24
CA GLY A 14 -7.31 -8.95 -8.44
C GLY A 14 -6.39 -10.17 -8.29
N PRO A 15 -6.41 -11.13 -9.23
CA PRO A 15 -5.62 -12.36 -9.14
C PRO A 15 -4.11 -12.10 -9.20
N ASN A 16 -3.32 -13.08 -8.75
CA ASN A 16 -1.86 -13.04 -8.91
C ASN A 16 -1.50 -12.98 -10.39
N GLY A 17 -0.48 -12.18 -10.74
CA GLY A 17 -0.10 -11.94 -12.14
C GLY A 17 -0.92 -10.87 -12.87
N ALA A 18 -2.00 -10.32 -12.30
CA ALA A 18 -2.82 -9.26 -12.92
C ALA A 18 -2.16 -7.87 -12.96
N VAL A 19 -0.83 -7.77 -12.76
CA VAL A 19 -0.05 -6.54 -12.96
C VAL A 19 -0.45 -5.38 -12.00
N LYS A 20 -1.10 -5.71 -10.87
CA LYS A 20 -1.62 -4.74 -9.87
C LYS A 20 -0.58 -3.77 -9.33
N THR A 21 0.58 -4.30 -8.92
CA THR A 21 1.67 -3.49 -8.36
C THR A 21 2.23 -2.54 -9.43
N THR A 22 2.38 -3.01 -10.67
CA THR A 22 2.81 -2.16 -11.78
C THR A 22 1.77 -1.07 -12.09
N PHE A 23 0.48 -1.40 -12.08
CA PHE A 23 -0.58 -0.41 -12.23
C PHE A 23 -0.53 0.65 -11.12
N ALA A 24 -0.41 0.21 -9.86
CA ALA A 24 -0.33 1.07 -8.70
C ALA A 24 0.82 2.08 -8.82
N LEU A 25 2.03 1.59 -9.13
CA LEU A 25 3.23 2.42 -9.23
C LEU A 25 3.18 3.41 -10.40
N ARG A 26 2.55 3.06 -11.51
CA ARG A 26 2.49 3.93 -12.70
C ARG A 26 1.36 4.94 -12.63
N TYR A 27 0.18 4.54 -12.14
CA TYR A 27 -1.03 5.33 -12.33
C TYR A 27 -1.55 5.99 -11.06
N LEU A 28 -1.41 5.42 -9.85
CA LEU A 28 -1.95 6.04 -8.62
C LEU A 28 -1.49 7.49 -8.39
N PRO A 29 -0.21 7.85 -8.62
CA PRO A 29 0.23 9.24 -8.46
C PRO A 29 -0.47 10.20 -9.43
N GLN A 30 -0.81 9.71 -10.63
CA GLN A 30 -1.39 10.52 -11.71
C GLN A 30 -2.91 10.61 -11.61
N ILE A 31 -3.60 9.49 -11.36
CA ILE A 31 -5.07 9.40 -11.40
C ILE A 31 -5.73 9.76 -10.07
N ALA A 32 -5.06 9.49 -8.96
CA ALA A 32 -5.63 9.65 -7.61
C ALA A 32 -4.89 10.69 -6.77
N GLY A 33 -3.81 11.30 -7.30
CA GLY A 33 -2.90 12.15 -6.52
C GLY A 33 -2.31 11.42 -5.31
N CYS A 34 -2.34 10.09 -5.31
CA CYS A 34 -1.97 9.27 -4.18
C CYS A 34 -0.50 8.88 -4.30
N ARG A 35 0.35 9.55 -3.50
CA ARG A 35 1.79 9.24 -3.42
C ARG A 35 2.14 8.23 -2.34
N ASN A 36 1.19 7.93 -1.45
CA ASN A 36 1.39 7.01 -0.35
C ASN A 36 0.90 5.63 -0.79
N PHE A 37 1.84 4.75 -1.12
CA PHE A 37 1.55 3.38 -1.54
C PHE A 37 2.15 2.40 -0.55
N VAL A 38 1.32 1.50 0.00
CA VAL A 38 1.74 0.49 0.97
C VAL A 38 1.31 -0.88 0.46
N ASN A 39 2.27 -1.79 0.30
CA ASN A 39 2.06 -3.11 -0.31
C ASN A 39 2.78 -4.18 0.53
N ALA A 40 2.07 -5.24 0.94
CA ALA A 40 2.62 -6.29 1.80
C ALA A 40 3.73 -7.11 1.12
N ASP A 41 3.62 -7.40 -0.18
CA ASP A 41 4.62 -8.18 -0.91
C ASP A 41 5.95 -7.39 -1.01
N LEU A 42 5.87 -6.10 -1.32
CA LEU A 42 7.06 -5.23 -1.38
C LEU A 42 7.73 -5.10 -0.01
N ILE A 43 6.94 -5.09 1.07
CA ILE A 43 7.45 -5.08 2.44
C ILE A 43 8.13 -6.42 2.75
N ALA A 44 7.51 -7.55 2.41
CA ALA A 44 8.09 -8.88 2.62
C ALA A 44 9.43 -9.03 1.88
N SER A 45 9.51 -8.56 0.63
CA SER A 45 10.76 -8.51 -0.13
C SER A 45 11.81 -7.59 0.50
N GLY A 46 11.41 -6.52 1.19
CA GLY A 46 12.32 -5.66 1.93
C GLY A 46 12.82 -6.29 3.24
N LEU A 47 11.98 -7.05 3.93
CA LEU A 47 12.33 -7.75 5.17
C LEU A 47 13.23 -8.97 4.93
N SER A 48 12.93 -9.75 3.88
CA SER A 48 13.69 -10.93 3.51
C SER A 48 13.93 -10.97 1.99
N PRO A 49 14.98 -10.31 1.50
CA PRO A 49 15.22 -10.15 0.06
C PRO A 49 15.52 -11.46 -0.68
N PHE A 50 16.02 -12.47 0.02
CA PHE A 50 16.32 -13.79 -0.55
C PHE A 50 15.22 -14.82 -0.33
N ASP A 51 14.27 -14.55 0.58
CA ASP A 51 13.13 -15.43 0.87
C ASP A 51 11.94 -14.62 1.40
N SER A 52 11.26 -13.89 0.50
CA SER A 52 10.12 -13.06 0.88
C SER A 52 8.94 -13.88 1.40
N LEU A 53 8.86 -15.17 1.05
CA LEU A 53 7.80 -16.08 1.49
C LEU A 53 7.80 -16.26 3.01
N SER A 54 8.98 -16.43 3.63
CA SER A 54 9.07 -16.55 5.10
C SER A 54 8.67 -15.27 5.84
N ALA A 55 8.79 -14.10 5.21
CA ALA A 55 8.44 -12.81 5.80
C ALA A 55 6.98 -12.38 5.59
N GLN A 56 6.17 -13.12 4.82
CA GLN A 56 4.81 -12.67 4.45
C GLN A 56 3.90 -12.40 5.67
N TYR A 57 3.98 -13.26 6.69
CA TYR A 57 3.12 -13.15 7.86
C TYR A 57 3.42 -11.90 8.69
N GLU A 58 4.70 -11.56 8.84
CA GLU A 58 5.14 -10.34 9.49
C GLU A 58 4.76 -9.11 8.65
N ALA A 59 5.10 -9.15 7.35
CA ALA A 59 4.84 -8.05 6.42
C ALA A 59 3.36 -7.68 6.32
N CYS A 60 2.45 -8.66 6.37
CA CYS A 60 1.00 -8.44 6.26
C CYS A 60 0.43 -7.52 7.36
N ARG A 61 1.09 -7.40 8.52
CA ARG A 61 0.62 -6.57 9.64
C ARG A 61 0.97 -5.09 9.48
N ILE A 62 1.96 -4.78 8.63
CA ILE A 62 2.52 -3.44 8.49
C ILE A 62 1.60 -2.48 7.69
N PRO A 63 0.96 -2.90 6.57
CA PRO A 63 0.12 -2.01 5.77
C PRO A 63 -0.99 -1.29 6.54
N ALA A 64 -1.73 -2.00 7.40
CA ALA A 64 -2.80 -1.41 8.18
C ALA A 64 -2.29 -0.34 9.14
N LYS A 65 -1.15 -0.59 9.80
CA LYS A 65 -0.51 0.36 10.72
C LYS A 65 -0.05 1.62 9.97
N GLU A 66 0.58 1.46 8.81
CA GLU A 66 1.08 2.59 8.02
C GLU A 66 -0.07 3.40 7.41
N ALA A 67 -1.11 2.74 6.90
CA ALA A 67 -2.31 3.43 6.40
C ALA A 67 -2.97 4.29 7.49
N LEU A 68 -3.07 3.78 8.72
CA LEU A 68 -3.59 4.54 9.86
C LEU A 68 -2.69 5.72 10.23
N LYS A 69 -1.37 5.56 10.17
CA LYS A 69 -0.41 6.65 10.44
C LYS A 69 -0.58 7.75 9.39
N ILE A 70 -0.58 7.40 8.11
CA ILE A 70 -0.80 8.33 6.99
C ILE A 70 -2.13 9.08 7.15
N ALA A 71 -3.20 8.36 7.51
CA ALA A 71 -4.53 8.93 7.67
C ALA A 71 -4.62 9.96 8.81
N LYS A 72 -3.78 9.85 9.85
CA LYS A 72 -3.72 10.78 10.98
C LYS A 72 -2.82 11.99 10.73
N SER A 73 -1.94 11.93 9.74
CA SER A 73 -1.00 13.00 9.39
C SER A 73 -1.53 13.97 8.33
N LYS A 74 -2.78 13.79 7.87
CA LYS A 74 -3.48 14.66 6.92
C LYS A 74 -4.70 15.29 7.57
#